data_AF-A0A2L2FMG4-F1
#
_entry.id   AF-A0A2L2FMG4-F1
#
_cell.length_a   1.000
_cell.length_b   1.000
_cell.length_c   1.000
_cell.angle_alpha   90.00
_cell.angle_beta   90.00
_cell.angle_gamma   90.00
#
_symmetry.space_group_name_H-M   'P 1'
#
loop_
_entity.id
_entity.type
_entity.pdbx_description
1 polymer ?
#
loop_
_entity_poly.entity_id
_entity_poly.type
_entity_poly.pdbx_seq_one_letter_code
_entity_poly.pdbx_strand_id
1 'polypeptide(L)'
;SHLRRTNTPVGRDGKLAKPRQLHNTHWGLVCPAETPEGQACGLVKNLSLMCSISVGTSTEPIIDYMITRNMEVLEEYDPTRYPNATKIFLNGSWIGVHQDPKALVKDVQQLRRTNQIPAEVSLIRDIRDREFKIFSDAGRVMRPLFVVEQEDDADRGIEKGSLVLNKDLVGRLQNDAELARGDPDFCGWDGLVNEGVIEYLDAEEEETAMICMTPEDLETYRLAKLGYEVPDDIGDAPNKRLRTKMNPTTHMYTHCEIHPSMLLGICASIIPFPDHNQVRISSVSPAAFG
;
A
#
# COMPACT_ATOMS: atom_id res chain seq x y z
N SER A 1 17.03 5.15 -13.78
CA SER A 1 17.14 3.70 -13.55
C SER A 1 18.22 3.33 -12.54
N HIS A 2 19.52 3.62 -12.76
CA HIS A 2 20.61 3.18 -11.86
C HIS A 2 20.43 3.48 -10.35
N LEU A 3 19.92 4.66 -9.98
CA LEU A 3 19.66 5.03 -8.57
C LEU A 3 18.57 4.19 -7.89
N ARG A 4 17.70 3.52 -8.67
CA ARG A 4 16.61 2.68 -8.17
C ARG A 4 16.93 1.19 -8.23
N ARG A 5 18.19 0.84 -8.46
CA ARG A 5 18.64 -0.53 -8.60
C ARG A 5 18.90 -1.14 -7.22
N THR A 6 18.34 -2.31 -6.97
CA THR A 6 18.66 -3.14 -5.80
C THR A 6 19.34 -4.43 -6.25
N ASN A 7 20.29 -4.90 -5.45
CA ASN A 7 21.07 -6.11 -5.74
C ASN A 7 20.82 -7.15 -4.65
N THR A 8 20.39 -8.33 -5.06
CA THR A 8 20.26 -9.46 -4.14
C THR A 8 21.67 -9.98 -3.80
N PRO A 9 22.04 -10.16 -2.52
CA PRO A 9 23.39 -10.57 -2.11
C PRO A 9 23.64 -12.07 -2.34
N VAL A 10 23.46 -12.53 -3.58
CA VAL A 10 23.63 -13.92 -3.99
C VAL A 10 24.66 -13.96 -5.12
N GLY A 11 25.59 -14.93 -5.05
CA GLY A 11 26.58 -15.16 -6.08
C GLY A 11 25.94 -15.41 -7.44
N ARG A 12 26.44 -14.74 -8.48
CA ARG A 12 25.87 -14.83 -9.85
C ARG A 12 26.05 -16.23 -10.48
N ASP A 13 27.02 -16.99 -9.98
CA ASP A 13 27.35 -18.34 -10.44
C ASP A 13 26.35 -19.41 -9.97
N GLY A 14 25.49 -19.07 -9.01
CA GLY A 14 24.46 -19.95 -8.48
C GLY A 14 23.26 -20.11 -9.43
N LYS A 15 22.92 -21.36 -9.78
CA LYS A 15 21.68 -21.73 -10.50
C LYS A 15 20.43 -21.75 -9.60
N LEU A 16 20.39 -20.93 -8.55
CA LEU A 16 19.23 -20.85 -7.67
C LEU A 16 18.09 -20.11 -8.40
N ALA A 17 17.05 -20.84 -8.78
CA ALA A 17 15.92 -20.29 -9.52
C ALA A 17 15.01 -19.42 -8.65
N LYS A 18 14.77 -19.81 -7.38
CA LYS A 18 13.81 -19.15 -6.48
C LYS A 18 14.01 -17.63 -6.32
N PRO A 19 15.21 -17.12 -5.98
CA PRO A 19 15.40 -15.67 -5.81
C PRO A 19 15.29 -14.86 -7.12
N ARG A 20 15.39 -15.54 -8.27
CA ARG A 20 15.33 -14.92 -9.60
C ARG A 20 13.90 -14.85 -10.15
N GLN A 21 13.01 -15.70 -9.66
CA GLN A 21 11.61 -15.73 -10.10
C GLN A 21 10.88 -14.48 -9.60
N LEU A 22 9.99 -13.96 -10.44
CA LEU A 22 9.06 -12.92 -10.02
C LEU A 22 8.10 -13.52 -8.98
N HIS A 23 8.00 -12.87 -7.83
CA HIS A 23 7.10 -13.24 -6.75
C HIS A 23 5.94 -12.25 -6.68
N ASN A 24 4.77 -12.69 -6.22
CA ASN A 24 3.57 -11.85 -6.16
C ASN A 24 3.76 -10.63 -5.25
N THR A 25 4.53 -10.77 -4.17
CA THR A 25 4.87 -9.66 -3.26
C THR A 25 5.74 -8.58 -3.89
N HIS A 26 6.21 -8.76 -5.13
CA HIS A 26 6.89 -7.68 -5.87
C HIS A 26 5.90 -6.68 -6.49
N TRP A 27 4.62 -7.03 -6.61
CA TRP A 27 3.62 -6.19 -7.26
C TRP A 27 3.58 -4.79 -6.63
N GLY A 28 3.67 -3.76 -7.47
CA GLY A 28 3.64 -2.37 -7.02
C GLY A 28 4.93 -1.86 -6.35
N LEU A 29 5.83 -2.73 -5.90
CA LEU A 29 7.08 -2.36 -5.23
C LEU A 29 8.30 -2.42 -6.17
N VAL A 30 8.35 -3.45 -7.01
CA VAL A 30 9.46 -3.70 -7.94
C VAL A 30 8.91 -3.85 -9.36
N CYS A 31 9.62 -3.27 -10.33
CA CYS A 31 9.27 -3.41 -11.73
C CYS A 31 9.34 -4.88 -12.17
N PRO A 32 8.28 -5.44 -12.78
CA PRO A 32 8.25 -6.83 -13.22
C PRO A 32 9.12 -7.11 -14.46
N ALA A 33 9.44 -6.08 -15.25
CA ALA A 33 10.12 -6.22 -16.54
C ALA A 33 11.58 -5.73 -16.54
N GLU A 34 11.94 -4.79 -15.67
CA GLU A 34 13.25 -4.12 -15.69
C GLU A 34 14.30 -4.90 -14.90
N THR A 35 14.90 -5.91 -15.55
CA THR A 35 16.01 -6.71 -15.02
C THR A 35 17.04 -6.98 -16.12
N PRO A 36 18.34 -7.03 -15.84
CA PRO A 36 19.35 -7.33 -16.85
C PRO A 36 19.24 -8.76 -17.37
N GLU A 37 19.65 -8.98 -18.61
CA GLU A 37 19.75 -10.31 -19.19
C GLU A 37 20.91 -11.13 -18.59
N GLY A 38 20.84 -12.46 -18.77
CA GLY A 38 21.93 -13.37 -18.40
C GLY A 38 22.04 -13.64 -16.89
N GLN A 39 23.27 -13.71 -16.38
CA GLN A 39 23.57 -14.21 -15.02
C GLN A 39 23.01 -13.34 -13.88
N ALA A 40 22.66 -12.08 -14.16
CA ALA A 40 22.08 -11.16 -13.17
C ALA A 40 20.54 -11.10 -13.21
N CYS A 41 19.91 -11.81 -14.15
CA CYS A 41 18.45 -11.83 -14.31
C CYS A 41 17.76 -12.26 -13.01
N GLY A 42 16.82 -11.42 -12.57
CA GLY A 42 16.05 -11.57 -11.34
C GLY A 42 16.79 -11.25 -10.04
N LEU A 43 18.13 -11.15 -10.07
CA LEU A 43 18.95 -10.76 -8.90
C LEU A 43 19.08 -9.24 -8.78
N VAL A 44 19.17 -8.57 -9.93
CA VAL A 44 19.13 -7.12 -10.01
C VAL A 44 17.70 -6.71 -10.32
N LYS A 45 17.12 -5.94 -9.39
CA LYS A 45 15.74 -5.47 -9.43
C LYS A 45 15.74 -3.94 -9.48
N ASN A 46 14.69 -3.36 -10.02
CA ASN A 46 14.50 -1.92 -10.03
C ASN A 46 13.18 -1.57 -9.35
N LEU A 47 13.19 -0.59 -8.46
CA LEU A 47 11.99 -0.13 -7.76
C LEU A 47 10.97 0.44 -8.77
N SER A 48 9.68 0.24 -8.47
CA SER A 48 8.57 0.83 -9.23
C SER A 48 8.59 2.37 -9.15
N LEU A 49 7.81 3.07 -9.98
CA LEU A 49 7.78 4.53 -10.03
C LEU A 49 7.38 5.18 -8.69
N MET A 50 6.38 4.63 -8.00
CA MET A 50 5.89 5.19 -6.73
C MET A 50 6.47 4.51 -5.48
N CYS A 51 7.35 3.51 -5.64
CA CYS A 51 7.99 2.88 -4.50
C CYS A 51 8.86 3.88 -3.71
N SER A 52 8.65 3.90 -2.39
CA SER A 52 9.45 4.61 -1.41
C SER A 52 10.16 3.61 -0.48
N ILE A 53 11.27 4.03 0.12
CA ILE A 53 12.01 3.24 1.12
C ILE A 53 11.89 3.96 2.46
N SER A 54 11.54 3.23 3.53
CA SER A 54 11.48 3.80 4.88
C SER A 54 12.86 4.26 5.36
N VAL A 55 12.90 5.41 6.02
CA VAL A 55 14.14 5.97 6.59
C VAL A 55 14.36 5.52 8.03
N GLY A 56 13.30 5.11 8.71
CA GLY A 56 13.31 4.66 10.09
C GLY A 56 12.98 5.79 11.05
N THR A 57 12.09 5.51 12.00
CA THR A 57 11.64 6.48 13.01
C THR A 57 11.70 5.90 14.42
N SER A 58 11.86 6.78 15.41
CA SER A 58 11.82 6.37 16.82
C SER A 58 10.45 5.80 17.18
N THR A 59 10.47 4.71 17.96
CA THR A 59 9.28 3.97 18.38
C THR A 59 8.75 4.38 19.74
N GLU A 60 9.55 5.08 20.55
CA GLU A 60 9.20 5.44 21.93
C GLU A 60 7.83 6.15 22.03
N PRO A 61 7.50 7.15 21.19
CA PRO A 61 6.20 7.83 21.28
C PRO A 61 5.00 6.91 21.02
N ILE A 62 5.19 5.89 20.18
CA ILE A 62 4.14 4.93 19.84
C ILE A 62 3.87 4.01 21.03
N ILE A 63 4.93 3.56 21.71
CA ILE A 63 4.83 2.73 22.91
C ILE A 63 4.08 3.50 24.01
N ASP A 64 4.53 4.71 24.32
CA ASP A 64 3.92 5.55 25.37
C ASP A 64 2.43 5.78 25.07
N TYR A 65 2.09 6.11 23.82
CA TYR A 65 0.70 6.26 23.40
C TYR A 65 -0.12 4.98 23.65
N MET A 66 0.40 3.81 23.25
CA MET A 66 -0.30 2.55 23.48
C MET A 66 -0.49 2.23 24.96
N ILE A 67 0.49 2.53 25.82
CA ILE A 67 0.35 2.40 27.28
C ILE A 67 -0.78 3.29 27.80
N THR A 68 -0.88 4.54 27.34
CA THR A 68 -2.00 5.43 27.73
C THR A 68 -3.36 4.92 27.26
N ARG A 69 -3.39 4.07 26.23
CA ARG A 69 -4.59 3.41 25.68
C ARG A 69 -4.79 2.01 26.24
N ASN A 70 -4.37 1.75 27.47
CA ASN A 70 -4.60 0.49 28.18
C ASN A 70 -3.87 -0.74 27.57
N MET A 71 -2.76 -0.53 26.86
CA MET A 71 -1.81 -1.62 26.62
C MET A 71 -1.15 -2.02 27.94
N GLU A 72 -1.25 -3.29 28.30
CA GLU A 72 -0.52 -3.87 29.43
C GLU A 72 0.88 -4.25 28.96
N VAL A 73 1.90 -3.76 29.66
CA VAL A 73 3.31 -4.10 29.37
C VAL A 73 3.57 -5.57 29.68
N LEU A 74 4.51 -6.18 28.96
CA LEU A 74 4.78 -7.62 29.07
C LEU A 74 5.16 -8.05 30.48
N GLU A 75 5.86 -7.20 31.23
CA GLU A 75 6.28 -7.45 32.61
C GLU A 75 5.11 -7.57 33.60
N GLU A 76 3.99 -6.91 33.30
CA GLU A 76 2.78 -6.87 34.14
C GLU A 76 1.71 -7.86 33.66
N TYR A 77 1.93 -8.51 32.52
CA TYR A 77 0.96 -9.41 31.90
C TYR A 77 0.84 -10.74 32.65
N ASP A 78 -0.39 -11.08 33.06
CA ASP A 78 -0.74 -12.40 33.59
C ASP A 78 -1.56 -13.21 32.56
N PRO A 79 -0.98 -14.27 31.96
CA PRO A 79 -1.66 -15.12 30.98
C PRO A 79 -2.92 -15.79 31.51
N THR A 80 -3.02 -16.02 32.83
CA THR A 80 -4.20 -16.67 33.43
C THR A 80 -5.39 -15.73 33.49
N ARG A 81 -5.14 -14.42 33.66
CA ARG A 81 -6.18 -13.39 33.70
C ARG A 81 -6.75 -13.11 32.32
N TYR A 82 -5.90 -13.08 31.30
CA TYR A 82 -6.29 -12.77 29.93
C TYR A 82 -5.68 -13.71 28.89
N PRO A 83 -6.25 -14.91 28.72
CA PRO A 83 -5.70 -15.95 27.82
C PRO A 83 -5.88 -15.63 26.33
N ASN A 84 -6.77 -14.68 26.00
CA ASN A 84 -7.12 -14.32 24.64
C ASN A 84 -6.67 -12.90 24.24
N ALA A 85 -5.81 -12.28 25.07
CA ALA A 85 -5.24 -10.98 24.77
C ALA A 85 -4.44 -11.02 23.46
N THR A 86 -4.50 -9.94 22.68
CA THR A 86 -3.71 -9.81 21.47
C THR A 86 -2.32 -9.30 21.82
N LYS A 87 -1.29 -9.97 21.33
CA LYS A 87 0.11 -9.60 21.56
C LYS A 87 0.48 -8.43 20.67
N ILE A 88 1.25 -7.50 21.21
CA ILE A 88 1.73 -6.33 20.47
C ILE A 88 3.23 -6.48 20.27
N PHE A 89 3.65 -6.47 19.01
CA PHE A 89 5.04 -6.55 18.59
C PHE A 89 5.47 -5.24 17.96
N LEU A 90 6.68 -4.81 18.29
CA LEU A 90 7.30 -3.63 17.72
C LEU A 90 8.69 -4.03 17.21
N ASN A 91 8.92 -3.92 15.90
CA ASN A 91 10.15 -4.35 15.24
C ASN A 91 10.56 -5.78 15.66
N GLY A 92 9.56 -6.67 15.76
CA GLY A 92 9.71 -8.07 16.20
C GLY A 92 9.83 -8.31 17.71
N SER A 93 9.94 -7.26 18.53
CA SER A 93 9.98 -7.38 20.00
C SER A 93 8.58 -7.38 20.60
N TRP A 94 8.26 -8.37 21.43
CA TRP A 94 6.98 -8.42 22.15
C TRP A 94 7.00 -7.42 23.30
N ILE A 95 6.23 -6.33 23.19
CA ILE A 95 6.23 -5.23 24.17
C ILE A 95 5.08 -5.32 25.19
N GLY A 96 3.97 -5.95 24.81
CA GLY A 96 2.79 -5.98 25.67
C GLY A 96 1.61 -6.71 25.05
N VAL A 97 0.46 -6.59 25.70
CA VAL A 97 -0.81 -7.16 25.26
C VAL A 97 -1.94 -6.16 25.36
N HIS A 98 -3.00 -6.39 24.59
CA HIS A 98 -4.22 -5.60 24.68
C HIS A 98 -5.46 -6.48 24.54
N GLN A 99 -6.50 -6.19 25.34
CA GLN A 99 -7.74 -6.97 25.35
C GLN A 99 -8.65 -6.64 24.17
N ASP A 100 -8.72 -5.36 23.78
CA ASP A 100 -9.49 -4.88 22.63
C ASP A 100 -8.57 -4.36 21.51
N PRO A 101 -7.91 -5.25 20.76
CA PRO A 101 -7.02 -4.84 19.68
C PRO A 101 -7.75 -4.08 18.56
N LYS A 102 -9.08 -4.23 18.43
CA LYS A 102 -9.82 -3.58 17.35
C LYS A 102 -9.84 -2.07 17.57
N ALA A 103 -10.14 -1.64 18.80
CA ALA A 103 -10.10 -0.22 19.16
C ALA A 103 -8.67 0.34 19.04
N LEU A 104 -7.68 -0.36 19.61
CA LEU A 104 -6.29 0.10 19.58
C LEU A 104 -5.76 0.27 18.15
N VAL A 105 -6.01 -0.70 17.26
CA VAL A 105 -5.56 -0.61 15.87
C VAL A 105 -6.21 0.56 15.15
N LYS A 106 -7.52 0.79 15.35
CA LYS A 106 -8.23 1.94 14.77
C LYS A 106 -7.65 3.27 15.24
N ASP A 107 -7.35 3.38 16.54
CA ASP A 107 -6.75 4.58 17.13
C ASP A 107 -5.35 4.86 16.56
N VAL A 108 -4.48 3.84 16.50
CA VAL A 108 -3.12 3.98 15.96
C VAL A 108 -3.12 4.26 14.45
N GLN A 109 -4.03 3.64 13.70
CA GLN A 109 -4.22 3.97 12.28
C GLN A 109 -4.65 5.44 12.10
N GLN A 110 -5.54 5.95 12.96
CA GLN A 110 -5.96 7.35 12.90
C GLN A 110 -4.81 8.31 13.24
N LEU A 111 -3.91 7.94 14.16
CA LEU A 111 -2.70 8.72 14.41
C LEU A 111 -1.80 8.81 13.19
N ARG A 112 -1.67 7.71 12.42
CA ARG A 112 -0.93 7.71 11.14
C ARG A 112 -1.60 8.63 10.12
N ARG A 113 -2.94 8.53 9.97
CA ARG A 113 -3.73 9.37 9.04
C ARG A 113 -3.72 10.86 9.36
N THR A 114 -3.52 11.22 10.63
CA THR A 114 -3.41 12.61 11.08
C THR A 114 -1.96 13.09 11.19
N ASN A 115 -1.00 12.28 10.70
CA ASN A 115 0.44 12.54 10.73
C ASN A 115 1.00 12.82 12.14
N GLN A 116 0.39 12.27 13.18
CA GLN A 116 0.96 12.23 14.54
C GLN A 116 2.02 11.14 14.67
N ILE A 117 1.85 10.06 13.91
CA ILE A 117 2.86 9.02 13.69
C ILE A 117 3.33 9.14 12.23
N PRO A 118 4.63 8.99 11.95
CA PRO A 118 5.14 9.03 10.59
C PRO A 118 4.41 8.05 9.67
N ALA A 119 4.07 8.51 8.46
CA ALA A 119 3.33 7.72 7.47
C ALA A 119 4.07 6.43 7.03
N GLU A 120 5.36 6.32 7.28
CA GLU A 120 6.16 5.12 6.99
C GLU A 120 5.99 3.98 8.01
N VAL A 121 5.36 4.22 9.16
CA VAL A 121 5.12 3.17 10.15
C VAL A 121 4.07 2.18 9.61
N SER A 122 4.46 0.91 9.56
CA SER A 122 3.59 -0.18 9.11
C SER A 122 2.83 -0.79 10.28
N LEU A 123 1.54 -1.05 10.04
CA LEU A 123 0.57 -1.47 11.05
C LEU A 123 -0.15 -2.74 10.59
N ILE A 124 0.30 -3.91 11.04
CA ILE A 124 -0.25 -5.20 10.62
C ILE A 124 -1.03 -5.85 11.77
N ARG A 125 -2.30 -6.14 11.53
CA ARG A 125 -3.14 -6.88 12.48
C ARG A 125 -3.38 -8.31 11.98
N ASP A 126 -2.70 -9.28 12.57
CA ASP A 126 -2.99 -10.69 12.35
C ASP A 126 -4.08 -11.17 13.31
N ILE A 127 -5.28 -11.38 12.76
CA ILE A 127 -6.45 -11.83 13.51
C ILE A 127 -6.32 -13.30 13.93
N ARG A 128 -5.64 -14.14 13.13
CA ARG A 128 -5.55 -15.58 13.38
C ARG A 128 -4.57 -15.87 14.50
N ASP A 129 -3.39 -15.25 14.44
CA ASP A 129 -2.35 -15.44 15.44
C ASP A 129 -2.54 -14.54 16.68
N ARG A 130 -3.51 -13.61 16.61
CA ARG A 130 -3.81 -12.60 17.65
C ARG A 130 -2.57 -11.76 17.94
N GLU A 131 -2.03 -11.17 16.88
CA GLU A 131 -0.85 -10.33 16.93
C GLU A 131 -1.12 -8.99 16.26
N PHE A 132 -0.66 -7.91 16.88
CA PHE A 132 -0.57 -6.60 16.25
C PHE A 132 0.91 -6.25 16.13
N LYS A 133 1.40 -6.16 14.89
CA LYS A 133 2.82 -5.94 14.57
C LYS A 133 2.97 -4.53 14.03
N ILE A 134 3.89 -3.79 14.63
CA ILE A 134 4.26 -2.44 14.25
C ILE A 134 5.70 -2.48 13.78
N PHE A 135 5.95 -1.96 12.58
CA PHE A 135 7.31 -1.80 12.07
C PHE A 135 7.61 -0.34 11.80
N SER A 136 8.68 0.16 12.41
CA SER A 136 9.24 1.49 12.17
C SER A 136 10.66 1.43 11.62
N ASP A 137 11.19 0.24 11.36
CA ASP A 137 12.55 0.05 10.88
C ASP A 137 12.77 0.66 9.49
N ALA A 138 14.03 1.04 9.22
CA ALA A 138 14.48 1.53 7.94
C ALA A 138 14.63 0.41 6.90
N GLY A 139 14.52 0.73 5.62
CA GLY A 139 14.77 -0.19 4.52
C GLY A 139 13.55 -0.99 4.04
N ARG A 140 12.37 -0.76 4.61
CA ARG A 140 11.11 -1.33 4.11
C ARG A 140 10.72 -0.64 2.81
N VAL A 141 10.31 -1.43 1.82
CA VAL A 141 9.78 -0.91 0.56
C VAL A 141 8.28 -0.73 0.69
N MET A 142 7.81 0.47 0.37
CA MET A 142 6.41 0.86 0.50
C MET A 142 5.89 1.42 -0.81
N ARG A 143 4.58 1.39 -1.01
CA ARG A 143 3.91 2.11 -2.09
C ARG A 143 2.69 2.88 -1.57
N PRO A 144 2.45 4.08 -2.10
CA PRO A 144 1.27 4.85 -1.76
C PRO A 144 0.02 4.31 -2.45
N LEU A 145 -1.08 4.25 -1.72
CA LEU A 145 -2.40 3.88 -2.23
C LEU A 145 -3.44 4.88 -1.74
N PHE A 146 -4.54 5.02 -2.48
CA PHE A 146 -5.68 5.78 -1.99
C PHE A 146 -6.41 5.01 -0.91
N VAL A 147 -6.80 5.70 0.15
CA VAL A 147 -7.59 5.13 1.24
C VAL A 147 -9.06 5.03 0.83
N VAL A 148 -9.65 3.87 1.11
CA VAL A 148 -11.11 3.65 1.02
C VAL A 148 -11.68 3.71 2.42
N GLU A 149 -12.75 4.49 2.58
CA GLU A 149 -13.44 4.63 3.85
C GLU A 149 -14.23 3.35 4.16
N GLN A 150 -14.08 2.81 5.37
CA GLN A 150 -14.61 1.51 5.77
C GLN A 150 -15.88 1.61 6.62
N GLU A 151 -16.13 2.78 7.21
CA GLU A 151 -17.29 3.10 8.03
C GLU A 151 -17.90 4.43 7.57
N ASP A 152 -19.20 4.65 7.79
CA ASP A 152 -19.79 5.93 7.39
C ASP A 152 -19.21 7.07 8.23
N ASP A 153 -18.55 8.02 7.58
CA ASP A 153 -18.00 9.22 8.22
C ASP A 153 -18.98 10.36 8.03
N ALA A 154 -19.83 10.58 9.04
CA ALA A 154 -20.82 11.65 9.06
C ALA A 154 -20.18 13.05 9.12
N ASP A 155 -18.97 13.17 9.67
CA ASP A 155 -18.29 14.46 9.83
C ASP A 155 -17.75 14.96 8.49
N ARG A 156 -17.20 14.04 7.68
CA ARG A 156 -16.70 14.33 6.33
C ARG A 156 -17.76 14.14 5.24
N GLY A 157 -18.90 13.54 5.56
CA GLY A 157 -19.96 13.20 4.60
C GLY A 157 -19.54 12.12 3.60
N ILE A 158 -18.61 11.23 4.01
CA ILE A 158 -18.07 10.17 3.15
C ILE A 158 -18.81 8.87 3.49
N GLU A 159 -19.49 8.32 2.50
CA GLU A 159 -20.16 7.02 2.62
C GLU A 159 -19.15 5.89 2.65
N LYS A 160 -19.47 4.84 3.41
CA LYS A 160 -18.72 3.59 3.42
C LYS A 160 -18.49 3.04 2.01
N GLY A 161 -17.24 2.65 1.73
CA GLY A 161 -16.81 2.12 0.44
C GLY A 161 -16.48 3.20 -0.59
N SER A 162 -16.42 4.46 -0.20
CA SER A 162 -15.98 5.57 -1.06
C SER A 162 -14.50 5.87 -0.85
N LEU A 163 -13.88 6.50 -1.85
CA LEU A 163 -12.52 7.04 -1.69
C LEU A 163 -12.55 8.23 -0.72
N VAL A 164 -11.52 8.33 0.11
CA VAL A 164 -11.29 9.53 0.94
C VAL A 164 -10.94 10.74 0.07
N LEU A 165 -10.34 10.51 -1.10
CA LEU A 165 -10.07 11.55 -2.10
C LEU A 165 -11.41 12.08 -2.68
N ASN A 166 -11.68 13.36 -2.45
CA ASN A 166 -12.84 14.05 -3.00
C ASN A 166 -12.44 15.04 -4.12
N LYS A 167 -13.44 15.58 -4.83
CA LYS A 167 -13.18 16.55 -5.91
C LYS A 167 -12.63 17.88 -5.41
N ASP A 168 -12.96 18.28 -4.19
CA ASP A 168 -12.49 19.54 -3.61
C ASP A 168 -10.97 19.50 -3.37
N LEU A 169 -10.43 18.35 -2.92
CA LEU A 169 -9.01 18.10 -2.79
C LEU A 169 -8.29 18.11 -4.13
N VAL A 170 -8.90 17.51 -5.15
CA VAL A 170 -8.37 17.58 -6.52
C VAL A 170 -8.35 19.04 -7.02
N GLY A 171 -9.37 19.84 -6.70
CA GLY A 171 -9.40 21.27 -6.99
C GLY A 171 -8.29 22.04 -6.28
N ARG A 172 -8.03 21.74 -5.00
CA ARG A 172 -6.91 22.31 -4.25
C ARG A 172 -5.56 21.99 -4.89
N LEU A 173 -5.35 20.74 -5.29
CA LEU A 173 -4.13 20.33 -6.02
C LEU A 173 -3.98 21.03 -7.39
N GLN A 174 -5.08 21.36 -8.05
CA GLN A 174 -5.02 22.13 -9.30
C GLN A 174 -4.60 23.58 -9.03
N ASN A 175 -5.09 24.17 -7.95
CA ASN A 175 -4.75 25.53 -7.52
C ASN A 175 -3.29 25.64 -7.04
N ASP A 176 -2.68 24.55 -6.57
CA ASP A 176 -1.26 24.51 -6.20
C ASP A 176 -0.33 24.95 -7.34
N ALA A 177 -0.76 24.86 -8.60
CA ALA A 177 0.00 25.35 -9.75
C ALA A 177 0.25 26.87 -9.70
N GLU A 178 -0.59 27.61 -8.98
CA GLU A 178 -0.51 29.06 -8.81
C GLU A 178 0.15 29.47 -7.47
N LEU A 179 0.37 28.50 -6.58
CA LEU A 179 0.92 28.72 -5.24
C LEU A 179 2.40 28.34 -5.16
N ALA A 180 3.14 29.04 -4.30
CA ALA A 180 4.51 28.62 -3.97
C ALA A 180 4.47 27.45 -2.97
N ARG A 181 5.46 26.54 -3.03
CA ARG A 181 5.54 25.38 -2.11
C ARG A 181 5.57 25.71 -0.60
N GLY A 182 5.86 26.97 -0.24
CA GLY A 182 5.87 27.43 1.15
C GLY A 182 4.61 28.19 1.55
N ASP A 183 3.63 28.29 0.66
CA ASP A 183 2.35 28.92 0.95
C ASP A 183 1.56 28.04 1.94
N PRO A 184 0.94 28.60 3.00
CA PRO A 184 0.08 27.86 3.90
C PRO A 184 -1.05 27.10 3.21
N ASP A 185 -1.53 27.60 2.07
CA ASP A 185 -2.62 26.99 1.31
C ASP A 185 -2.14 25.92 0.32
N PHE A 186 -0.83 25.75 0.14
CA PHE A 186 -0.24 24.72 -0.72
C PHE A 186 -0.50 23.33 -0.16
N CYS A 187 -1.24 22.51 -0.90
CA CYS A 187 -1.56 21.14 -0.49
C CYS A 187 -0.41 20.19 -0.86
N GLY A 188 -0.12 20.07 -2.15
CA GLY A 188 0.87 19.16 -2.70
C GLY A 188 0.63 17.69 -2.31
N TRP A 189 1.66 16.88 -2.51
CA TRP A 189 1.62 15.47 -2.12
C TRP A 189 1.56 15.30 -0.59
N ASP A 190 2.35 16.09 0.13
CA ASP A 190 2.43 16.01 1.59
C ASP A 190 1.09 16.38 2.24
N GLY A 191 0.33 17.32 1.67
CA GLY A 191 -1.04 17.63 2.11
C GLY A 191 -1.98 16.43 1.98
N LEU A 192 -1.91 15.66 0.89
CA LEU A 192 -2.73 14.45 0.73
C LEU A 192 -2.38 13.37 1.75
N VAL A 193 -1.09 13.20 2.06
CA VAL A 193 -0.64 12.27 3.10
C VAL A 193 -1.12 12.74 4.47
N ASN A 194 -0.99 14.04 4.77
CA ASN A 194 -1.40 14.65 6.04
C ASN A 194 -2.92 14.64 6.28
N GLU A 195 -3.71 14.65 5.21
CA GLU A 195 -5.18 14.56 5.29
C GLU A 195 -5.70 13.11 5.35
N GLY A 196 -4.78 12.12 5.31
CA GLY A 196 -5.09 10.70 5.36
C GLY A 196 -5.71 10.17 4.07
N VAL A 197 -5.53 10.88 2.95
CA VAL A 197 -6.04 10.47 1.63
C VAL A 197 -5.18 9.35 1.04
N ILE A 198 -3.88 9.39 1.35
CA ILE A 198 -2.88 8.46 0.85
C ILE A 198 -2.21 7.77 2.03
N GLU A 199 -2.15 6.45 1.98
CA GLU A 199 -1.40 5.62 2.92
C GLU A 199 -0.27 4.88 2.20
N TYR A 200 0.88 4.79 2.86
CA TYR A 200 2.01 3.99 2.39
C TYR A 200 1.89 2.59 2.98
N LEU A 201 1.78 1.58 2.10
CA LEU A 201 1.73 0.18 2.50
C LEU A 201 3.04 -0.50 2.14
N ASP A 202 3.61 -1.24 3.07
CA ASP A 202 4.68 -2.19 2.78
C ASP A 202 4.15 -3.58 2.42
N ALA A 203 5.07 -4.45 1.99
CA ALA A 203 4.73 -5.80 1.56
C ALA A 203 4.04 -6.65 2.64
N GLU A 204 4.29 -6.39 3.94
CA GLU A 204 3.65 -7.15 5.02
C GLU A 204 2.25 -6.60 5.34
N GLU A 205 2.08 -5.28 5.35
CA GLU A 205 0.77 -4.65 5.55
C GLU A 205 -0.21 -4.99 4.42
N GLU A 206 0.29 -5.11 3.19
CA GLU A 206 -0.49 -5.51 2.02
C GLU A 206 -1.19 -6.87 2.17
N GLU A 207 -0.63 -7.82 2.93
CA GLU A 207 -1.25 -9.14 3.17
C GLU A 207 -2.57 -9.04 3.97
N THR A 208 -2.79 -7.91 4.66
CA THR A 208 -4.03 -7.63 5.40
C THR A 208 -4.96 -6.65 4.69
N ALA A 209 -4.53 -6.08 3.57
CA ALA A 209 -5.28 -5.09 2.81
C ALA A 209 -6.09 -5.73 1.66
N MET A 210 -7.20 -5.09 1.29
CA MET A 210 -7.99 -5.44 0.12
C MET A 210 -7.99 -4.25 -0.84
N ILE A 211 -7.24 -4.37 -1.94
CA ILE A 211 -6.97 -3.26 -2.87
C ILE A 211 -7.82 -3.42 -4.13
N CYS A 212 -8.61 -2.41 -4.49
CA CYS A 212 -9.28 -2.34 -5.79
C CYS A 212 -8.35 -1.72 -6.85
N MET A 213 -8.48 -2.16 -8.11
CA MET A 213 -7.58 -1.75 -9.20
C MET A 213 -7.93 -0.40 -9.81
N THR A 214 -9.22 -0.07 -9.84
CA THR A 214 -9.72 1.19 -10.41
C THR A 214 -10.86 1.75 -9.56
N PRO A 215 -11.04 3.08 -9.52
CA PRO A 215 -12.18 3.70 -8.85
C PRO A 215 -13.53 3.24 -9.40
N GLU A 216 -13.60 2.90 -10.70
CA GLU A 216 -14.84 2.38 -11.30
C GLU A 216 -15.21 1.00 -10.74
N ASP A 217 -14.23 0.15 -10.45
CA ASP A 217 -14.46 -1.14 -9.82
C ASP A 217 -15.00 -0.97 -8.39
N LEU A 218 -14.54 0.07 -7.68
CA LEU A 218 -15.03 0.42 -6.34
C LEU A 218 -16.48 0.91 -6.38
N GLU A 219 -16.83 1.78 -7.34
CA GLU A 219 -18.21 2.25 -7.50
C GLU A 219 -19.15 1.11 -7.89
N THR A 220 -18.68 0.24 -8.78
CA THR A 220 -19.39 -0.99 -9.16
C THR A 220 -19.66 -1.88 -7.93
N TYR A 221 -18.65 -2.02 -7.07
CA TYR A 221 -18.78 -2.73 -5.82
C TYR A 221 -19.82 -2.10 -4.89
N ARG A 222 -19.84 -0.78 -4.76
CA ARG A 222 -20.82 -0.05 -3.95
C ARG A 222 -22.25 -0.27 -4.47
N LEU A 223 -22.46 -0.11 -5.77
CA LEU A 223 -23.76 -0.34 -6.42
C LEU A 223 -24.27 -1.77 -6.23
N ALA A 224 -23.38 -2.76 -6.41
CA ALA A 224 -23.72 -4.16 -6.19
C ALA A 224 -24.10 -4.46 -4.74
N LYS A 225 -23.42 -3.84 -3.75
CA LYS A 225 -23.78 -3.98 -2.33
C LYS A 225 -25.11 -3.32 -1.96
N LEU A 226 -25.49 -2.27 -2.69
CA LEU A 226 -26.82 -1.65 -2.59
C LEU A 226 -27.92 -2.45 -3.31
N GLY A 227 -27.56 -3.53 -4.02
CA GLY A 227 -28.50 -4.40 -4.71
C GLY A 227 -28.86 -3.95 -6.12
N TYR A 228 -28.13 -3.00 -6.71
CA TYR A 228 -28.31 -2.62 -8.10
C TYR A 228 -27.69 -3.67 -9.03
N GLU A 229 -28.36 -3.94 -10.16
CA GLU A 229 -27.78 -4.74 -11.23
C GLU A 229 -26.66 -3.96 -11.90
N VAL A 230 -25.44 -4.49 -11.82
CA VAL A 230 -24.29 -3.96 -12.54
C VAL A 230 -24.35 -4.49 -13.97
N PRO A 231 -24.43 -3.62 -14.99
CA PRO A 231 -24.38 -4.06 -16.38
C PRO A 231 -23.06 -4.79 -16.67
N ASP A 232 -23.14 -5.95 -17.30
CA ASP A 232 -21.95 -6.61 -17.86
C ASP A 232 -21.41 -5.72 -19.00
N ASP A 233 -20.21 -5.14 -18.82
CA ASP A 233 -19.48 -4.24 -19.75
C ASP A 233 -19.08 -4.91 -21.09
N ILE A 234 -19.68 -6.07 -21.41
CA ILE A 234 -19.41 -6.87 -22.61
C ILE A 234 -20.05 -6.22 -23.86
N GLY A 235 -20.99 -5.30 -23.69
CA GLY A 235 -21.82 -4.75 -24.79
C GLY A 235 -21.38 -3.42 -25.41
N ASP A 236 -20.67 -2.54 -24.70
CA ASP A 236 -20.58 -1.13 -25.09
C ASP A 236 -19.37 -0.75 -25.96
N ALA A 237 -18.32 -1.58 -26.03
CA ALA A 237 -17.19 -1.37 -26.94
C ALA A 237 -16.40 -2.66 -27.23
N PRO A 238 -16.35 -3.16 -28.48
CA PRO A 238 -15.71 -4.44 -28.81
C PRO A 238 -14.19 -4.46 -28.62
N ASN A 239 -13.54 -3.30 -28.54
CA ASN A 239 -12.08 -3.16 -28.44
C ASN A 239 -11.58 -2.81 -27.03
N LYS A 240 -12.48 -2.78 -26.03
CA LYS A 240 -12.10 -2.45 -24.66
C LYS A 240 -11.44 -3.66 -23.99
N ARG A 241 -10.48 -3.41 -23.10
CA ARG A 241 -9.91 -4.45 -22.24
C ARG A 241 -11.03 -5.14 -21.47
N LEU A 242 -11.07 -6.47 -21.54
CA LEU A 242 -12.00 -7.26 -20.75
C LEU A 242 -11.71 -7.09 -19.27
N ARG A 243 -12.71 -6.61 -18.52
CA ARG A 243 -12.61 -6.42 -17.08
C ARG A 243 -12.88 -7.74 -16.35
N THR A 244 -12.15 -7.95 -15.26
CA THR A 244 -12.41 -9.10 -14.39
C THR A 244 -13.75 -8.89 -13.70
N LYS A 245 -14.61 -9.90 -13.70
CA LYS A 245 -15.88 -9.83 -12.96
C LYS A 245 -15.59 -9.66 -11.47
N MET A 246 -16.38 -8.81 -10.82
CA MET A 246 -16.28 -8.62 -9.37
C MET A 246 -16.56 -9.93 -8.65
N ASN A 247 -15.74 -10.27 -7.67
CA ASN A 247 -16.01 -11.42 -6.82
C ASN A 247 -17.16 -11.07 -5.84
N PRO A 248 -18.31 -11.79 -5.89
CA PRO A 248 -19.43 -11.52 -4.99
C PRO A 248 -19.09 -11.73 -3.51
N THR A 249 -18.06 -12.50 -3.20
CA THR A 249 -17.61 -12.75 -1.81
C THR A 249 -16.72 -11.64 -1.26
N THR A 250 -16.37 -10.61 -2.05
CA THR A 250 -15.62 -9.46 -1.54
C THR A 250 -16.44 -8.74 -0.47
N HIS A 251 -15.88 -8.64 0.73
CA HIS A 251 -16.57 -8.06 1.89
C HIS A 251 -16.39 -6.55 2.00
N MET A 252 -15.20 -6.03 1.71
CA MET A 252 -14.86 -4.60 1.78
C MET A 252 -13.49 -4.37 1.13
N TYR A 253 -13.35 -3.25 0.41
CA TYR A 253 -12.05 -2.74 -0.01
C TYR A 253 -11.51 -1.80 1.07
N THR A 254 -10.20 -1.84 1.31
CA THR A 254 -9.51 -0.94 2.25
C THR A 254 -8.73 0.15 1.52
N HIS A 255 -8.28 -0.12 0.30
CA HIS A 255 -7.48 0.79 -0.51
C HIS A 255 -7.84 0.68 -2.00
N CYS A 256 -7.44 1.68 -2.76
CA CYS A 256 -7.49 1.69 -4.22
C CYS A 256 -6.10 2.00 -4.79
N GLU A 257 -5.74 1.28 -5.85
CA GLU A 257 -4.55 1.59 -6.64
C GLU A 257 -4.66 3.00 -7.24
N ILE A 258 -3.57 3.78 -7.19
CA ILE A 258 -3.55 5.14 -7.76
C ILE A 258 -3.66 5.06 -9.28
N HIS A 259 -2.81 4.24 -9.90
CA HIS A 259 -2.91 3.89 -11.30
C HIS A 259 -2.05 2.64 -11.59
N PRO A 260 -2.57 1.62 -12.31
CA PRO A 260 -1.82 0.38 -12.56
C PRO A 260 -0.46 0.56 -13.24
N SER A 261 -0.25 1.62 -14.04
CA SER A 261 1.06 1.87 -14.68
C SER A 261 2.18 2.20 -13.68
N MET A 262 1.85 2.59 -12.45
CA MET A 262 2.82 2.96 -11.42
C MET A 262 3.66 1.77 -10.92
N LEU A 263 3.23 0.53 -11.24
CA LEU A 263 4.01 -0.68 -10.99
C LEU A 263 5.28 -0.77 -11.84
N LEU A 264 5.34 -0.04 -12.96
CA LEU A 264 6.49 -0.09 -13.87
C LEU A 264 7.69 0.65 -13.29
N GLY A 265 8.88 0.26 -13.73
CA GLY A 265 10.13 0.97 -13.46
C GLY A 265 10.37 2.07 -14.49
N ILE A 266 11.39 2.91 -14.26
CA ILE A 266 11.70 4.08 -15.08
C ILE A 266 11.93 3.72 -16.56
N CYS A 267 12.62 2.61 -16.85
CA CYS A 267 12.87 2.22 -18.24
C CYS A 267 11.66 1.54 -18.87
N ALA A 268 10.86 0.83 -18.07
CA ALA A 268 9.66 0.17 -18.58
C ALA A 268 8.53 1.17 -18.86
N SER A 269 8.47 2.29 -18.12
CA SER A 269 7.42 3.30 -18.26
C SER A 269 7.51 4.13 -19.55
N ILE A 270 8.64 4.12 -20.25
CA ILE A 270 8.82 4.83 -21.53
C ILE A 270 8.50 3.95 -22.74
N ILE A 271 8.19 2.66 -22.54
CA ILE A 271 7.83 1.75 -23.62
C ILE A 271 6.38 2.06 -24.04
N PRO A 272 6.11 2.35 -25.33
CA PRO A 272 4.76 2.55 -25.82
C PRO A 272 3.91 1.28 -25.64
N PHE A 273 2.71 1.45 -25.10
CA PHE A 273 1.73 0.37 -24.87
C PHE A 273 2.34 -0.87 -24.20
N PRO A 274 2.94 -0.72 -23.00
CA PRO A 274 3.75 -1.77 -22.38
C PRO A 274 2.92 -3.01 -22.02
N ASP A 275 1.61 -2.85 -21.81
CA ASP A 275 0.61 -3.87 -21.53
C ASP A 275 0.12 -4.64 -22.77
N HIS A 276 0.42 -4.14 -23.99
CA HIS A 276 0.06 -4.78 -25.25
C HIS A 276 1.23 -5.55 -25.89
N ASN A 277 2.40 -5.52 -25.26
CA ASN A 277 3.60 -6.19 -25.74
C ASN A 277 3.74 -7.60 -25.17
N GLN A 278 4.38 -8.50 -25.93
CA GLN A 278 4.79 -9.79 -25.39
C GLN A 278 5.80 -9.56 -24.26
N VAL A 279 5.61 -10.23 -23.11
CA VAL A 279 6.41 -10.04 -21.89
C VAL A 279 7.93 -10.15 -22.14
N ARG A 280 8.35 -10.99 -23.08
CA ARG A 280 9.76 -11.15 -23.48
C ARG A 280 10.35 -9.90 -24.15
N ILE A 281 9.54 -9.10 -24.85
CA ILE A 281 10.01 -7.91 -25.58
C ILE A 281 10.14 -6.72 -24.62
N SER A 282 9.23 -6.59 -23.67
CA SER A 282 9.27 -5.55 -22.63
C SER A 282 10.51 -5.61 -21.74
N SER A 283 11.13 -6.78 -21.56
CA SER A 283 12.41 -6.91 -20.84
C SER A 283 13.65 -6.59 -21.70
N VAL A 284 13.54 -6.65 -23.03
CA VAL A 284 14.66 -6.48 -23.98
C VAL A 284 14.72 -5.05 -24.54
N SER A 285 13.56 -4.38 -24.63
CA SER A 285 13.44 -3.03 -25.19
C SER A 285 14.26 -1.91 -24.52
N PRO A 286 14.74 -1.98 -23.25
CA PRO A 286 15.60 -0.92 -22.70
C PRO A 286 16.92 -0.71 -23.48
N ALA A 287 17.33 -1.68 -24.32
CA ALA A 287 18.54 -1.61 -25.12
C ALA A 287 18.31 -1.15 -26.58
N ALA A 288 17.06 -1.02 -27.04
CA ALA A 288 16.74 -0.79 -28.46
C ALA A 288 16.58 0.69 -28.85
N PHE A 289 16.64 1.61 -27.87
CA PHE A 289 16.64 3.06 -28.09
C PHE A 289 17.93 3.67 -27.55
N GLY A 290 19.03 3.44 -28.28
CA GLY A 290 20.35 4.03 -28.06
C GLY A 290 21.04 4.21 -29.40
#